data_AF-A0AAX2HC71-F1
#
_entry.id   AF-A0AAX2HC71-F1
#
_cell.length_a   1.000
_cell.length_b   1.000
_cell.length_c   1.000
_cell.angle_alpha   90.00
_cell.angle_beta   90.00
_cell.angle_gamma   90.00
#
_symmetry.space_group_name_H-M   'P 1'
#
loop_
_entity.id
_entity.type
_entity.pdbx_description
1 polymer ?
#
loop_
_entity_poly.entity_id
_entity_poly.type
_entity_poly.pdbx_seq_one_letter_code
_entity_poly.pdbx_strand_id
1 'polypeptide(L)'
;MANQGYRTITGNAQGVISAGCSTQESIGNTYQTTHTDEIMVPPYSHNMTNVGNINKQTHHPIPTTKNVNKSSPLLAQALSIREEINRIIIFYPALPFGKLEKPYSISINDGIFADLTLEIPHAILLHDLQPQNRSSSVIEISRGPTILQVPADIAHGEITNEAH
;
A
#
# COMPACT_ATOMS: atom_id res chain seq x y z
N MET A 1 -13.17 3.04 14.97
CA MET A 1 -12.07 2.19 14.48
C MET A 1 -11.59 2.80 13.17
N ALA A 2 -10.28 2.86 12.92
CA ALA A 2 -9.74 3.42 11.68
C ALA A 2 -9.89 2.41 10.54
N ASN A 3 -10.27 2.86 9.35
CA ASN A 3 -10.22 2.03 8.15
C ASN A 3 -8.75 1.69 7.88
N GLN A 4 -8.39 0.40 7.97
CA GLN A 4 -7.04 -0.06 7.69
C GLN A 4 -6.97 -0.52 6.23
N GLY A 5 -5.98 0.00 5.51
CA GLY A 5 -5.64 -0.45 4.17
C GLY A 5 -4.33 -1.22 4.18
N TYR A 6 -4.22 -2.23 3.33
CA TYR A 6 -2.99 -2.99 3.10
C TYR A 6 -2.69 -3.02 1.61
N ARG A 7 -1.41 -3.05 1.25
CA ARG A 7 -1.00 -3.15 -0.15
C ARG A 7 0.13 -4.12 -0.38
N THR A 8 0.05 -4.78 -1.52
CA THR A 8 1.08 -5.65 -2.07
C THR A 8 1.67 -4.99 -3.29
N ILE A 9 2.99 -4.96 -3.37
CA ILE A 9 3.73 -4.38 -4.51
C ILE A 9 4.60 -5.48 -5.09
N THR A 10 4.49 -5.68 -6.40
CA THR A 10 5.28 -6.65 -7.16
C THR A 10 5.97 -5.91 -8.29
N GLY A 11 7.30 -5.93 -8.28
CA GLY A 11 8.12 -5.43 -9.37
C GLY A 11 8.42 -6.53 -10.39
N ASN A 12 8.55 -6.16 -11.67
CA ASN A 12 8.86 -7.08 -12.74
C ASN A 12 10.26 -7.73 -12.61
N ALA A 13 11.25 -6.99 -12.10
CA ALA A 13 12.62 -7.45 -11.89
C ALA A 13 12.85 -7.98 -10.46
N GLN A 14 12.24 -7.35 -9.44
CA GLN A 14 12.48 -7.66 -8.02
C GLN A 14 11.49 -8.67 -7.42
N GLY A 15 10.41 -9.02 -8.13
CA GLY A 15 9.35 -9.87 -7.58
C GLY A 15 8.54 -9.15 -6.51
N VAL A 16 8.08 -9.87 -5.47
CA VAL A 16 7.21 -9.30 -4.44
C VAL A 16 8.00 -8.37 -3.50
N ILE A 17 7.94 -7.07 -3.77
CA ILE A 17 8.62 -6.01 -3.01
C ILE A 17 8.07 -5.87 -1.58
N SER A 18 6.81 -6.22 -1.34
CA SER A 18 6.19 -6.15 -0.01
C SER A 18 6.47 -7.37 0.88
N ALA A 19 7.13 -8.41 0.38
CA ALA A 19 7.42 -9.63 1.13
C ALA A 19 8.22 -9.32 2.42
N GLY A 20 7.75 -9.83 3.55
CA GLY A 20 8.35 -9.65 4.86
C GLY A 20 8.46 -8.20 5.34
N CYS A 21 7.76 -7.24 4.72
CA CYS A 21 7.93 -5.82 5.03
C CYS A 21 7.25 -5.41 6.36
N SER A 22 6.33 -6.23 6.87
CA SER A 22 5.56 -5.98 8.09
C SER A 22 5.83 -7.09 9.13
N THR A 23 7.07 -7.57 9.21
CA THR A 23 7.53 -8.50 10.25
C THR A 23 8.10 -7.75 11.46
N GLN A 24 8.25 -8.44 12.60
CA GLN A 24 8.91 -7.89 13.79
C GLN A 24 10.31 -7.34 13.51
N GLU A 25 11.09 -8.03 12.68
CA GLU A 25 12.42 -7.56 12.25
C GLU A 25 12.39 -6.28 11.39
N SER A 26 11.24 -5.96 10.79
CA SER A 26 11.10 -4.86 9.83
C SER A 26 10.52 -3.61 10.46
N ILE A 27 9.46 -3.76 11.27
CA ILE A 27 8.71 -2.65 11.87
C ILE A 27 8.59 -2.75 13.40
N GLY A 28 9.38 -3.61 14.03
CA GLY A 28 9.42 -3.77 15.49
C GLY A 28 8.08 -4.26 16.04
N ASN A 29 7.68 -3.72 17.18
CA ASN A 29 6.46 -4.15 17.91
C ASN A 29 5.14 -3.73 17.25
N THR A 30 5.18 -2.97 16.15
CA THR A 30 3.98 -2.48 15.45
C THR A 30 3.48 -3.46 14.38
N TYR A 31 4.10 -4.65 14.29
CA TYR A 31 3.72 -5.67 13.30
C TYR A 31 2.37 -6.31 13.60
N GLN A 32 1.70 -6.78 12.55
CA GLN A 32 0.47 -7.56 12.63
C GLN A 32 0.70 -8.91 11.97
N THR A 33 0.48 -10.00 12.70
CA THR A 33 0.79 -11.36 12.27
C THR A 33 0.03 -11.78 11.00
N THR A 34 -1.14 -11.18 10.74
CA THR A 34 -1.98 -11.50 9.57
C THR A 34 -1.56 -10.76 8.29
N HIS A 35 -0.69 -9.76 8.37
CA HIS A 35 -0.33 -8.88 7.25
C HIS A 35 1.20 -8.73 7.11
N THR A 36 1.95 -9.81 7.29
CA THR A 36 3.43 -9.81 7.30
C THR A 36 4.06 -9.42 5.96
N ASP A 37 3.38 -9.73 4.86
CA ASP A 37 3.85 -9.52 3.48
C ASP A 37 3.17 -8.33 2.80
N GLU A 38 2.44 -7.52 3.57
CA GLU A 38 1.67 -6.39 3.08
C GLU A 38 2.11 -5.09 3.76
N ILE A 39 2.25 -4.03 2.97
CA ILE A 39 2.57 -2.70 3.49
C ILE A 39 1.28 -2.08 4.00
N MET A 40 1.24 -1.67 5.27
CA MET A 40 0.14 -0.86 5.79
C MET A 40 0.03 0.46 5.01
N VAL A 41 -1.17 0.78 4.55
CA VAL A 41 -1.48 1.96 3.75
C VAL A 41 -2.11 3.02 4.66
N PRO A 42 -1.47 4.19 4.85
CA PRO A 42 -2.08 5.34 5.52
C PRO A 42 -3.02 6.06 4.51
N PRO A 43 -3.48 7.32 4.69
CA PRO A 43 -4.58 7.83 3.88
C PRO A 43 -4.21 7.83 2.38
N TYR A 44 -5.09 7.21 1.58
CA TYR A 44 -4.93 7.08 0.14
C TYR A 44 -5.67 8.21 -0.57
N SER A 45 -5.00 8.88 -1.50
CA SER A 45 -5.57 9.94 -2.33
C SER A 45 -5.22 9.67 -3.79
N HIS A 46 -6.24 9.55 -4.65
CA HIS A 46 -6.08 9.38 -6.07
C HIS A 46 -7.02 10.34 -6.79
N ASN A 47 -6.46 11.18 -7.65
CA ASN A 47 -7.19 12.15 -8.43
C ASN A 47 -7.22 11.71 -9.90
N MET A 48 -8.39 11.68 -10.49
CA MET A 48 -8.60 11.41 -11.91
C MET A 48 -9.44 12.52 -12.51
N THR A 49 -9.00 13.06 -13.64
CA THR A 49 -9.70 14.15 -14.34
C THR A 49 -9.86 13.83 -15.80
N ASN A 50 -10.96 14.27 -16.41
CA ASN A 50 -11.09 14.32 -17.87
C ASN A 50 -10.66 15.70 -18.34
N VAL A 51 -9.44 15.82 -18.88
CA VAL A 51 -8.88 17.11 -19.27
C VAL A 51 -9.18 17.40 -20.74
N GLY A 52 -10.22 18.19 -21.03
CA GLY A 52 -10.55 18.63 -22.40
C GLY A 52 -11.35 17.60 -23.21
N ASN A 53 -11.17 17.60 -24.55
CA ASN A 53 -11.93 16.76 -25.50
C ASN A 53 -11.33 15.35 -25.70
N ILE A 54 -10.42 14.92 -24.83
CA ILE A 54 -9.91 13.55 -24.85
C ILE A 54 -10.97 12.62 -24.24
N ASN A 55 -11.42 11.63 -25.01
CA ASN A 55 -12.35 10.57 -24.58
C ASN A 55 -11.68 9.56 -23.60
N LYS A 56 -10.72 10.00 -22.79
CA LYS A 56 -9.92 9.17 -21.88
C LYS A 56 -9.66 9.90 -20.57
N GLN A 57 -9.63 9.12 -19.49
CA GLN A 57 -9.32 9.60 -18.15
C GLN A 57 -7.83 9.93 -18.03
N THR A 58 -7.50 11.08 -17.45
CA THR A 58 -6.14 11.45 -17.06
C THR A 58 -5.93 11.11 -15.59
N HIS A 59 -4.99 10.20 -15.32
CA HIS A 59 -4.57 9.84 -13.97
C HIS A 59 -3.50 10.81 -13.46
N HIS A 60 -3.72 11.37 -12.27
CA HIS A 60 -2.67 12.11 -11.56
C HIS A 60 -1.79 11.14 -10.77
N PRO A 61 -0.54 11.53 -10.46
CA PRO A 61 0.31 10.73 -9.59
C PRO A 61 -0.39 10.39 -8.27
N ILE A 62 -0.17 9.17 -7.77
CA ILE A 62 -0.75 8.68 -6.52
C ILE A 62 0.32 8.82 -5.43
N PRO A 63 0.25 9.87 -4.59
CA PRO A 63 1.14 9.98 -3.45
C PRO A 63 0.74 8.90 -2.43
N THR A 64 1.73 8.16 -1.92
CA THR A 64 1.51 7.26 -0.79
C THR A 64 2.63 7.36 0.21
N THR A 65 2.28 7.63 1.45
CA THR A 65 3.23 7.62 2.57
C THR A 65 3.31 6.20 3.14
N LYS A 66 4.48 5.81 3.65
CA LYS A 66 4.63 4.61 4.48
C LYS A 66 5.77 4.82 5.47
N ASN A 67 5.82 4.00 6.50
CA ASN A 67 7.01 3.96 7.36
C ASN A 67 8.19 3.30 6.63
N VAL A 68 9.40 3.64 7.05
CA VAL A 68 10.61 2.97 6.60
C VAL A 68 10.59 1.54 7.13
N ASN A 69 10.71 0.58 6.22
CA ASN A 69 10.68 -0.85 6.49
C ASN A 69 11.50 -1.58 5.41
N LYS A 70 11.55 -2.92 5.43
CA LYS A 70 12.35 -3.72 4.48
C LYS A 70 12.06 -3.43 3.00
N SER A 71 10.87 -2.92 2.65
CA SER A 71 10.55 -2.57 1.25
C SER A 71 11.10 -1.21 0.81
N SER A 72 11.49 -0.31 1.72
CA SER A 72 12.06 1.01 1.37
C SER A 72 13.25 0.96 0.40
N PRO A 73 14.32 0.17 0.64
CA PRO A 73 15.43 0.09 -0.30
C PRO A 73 15.03 -0.51 -1.66
N LEU A 74 14.09 -1.45 -1.67
CA LEU A 74 13.57 -2.07 -2.90
C LEU A 74 12.79 -1.07 -3.77
N LEU A 75 12.04 -0.15 -3.13
CA LEU A 75 11.36 0.94 -3.83
C LEU A 75 12.34 1.96 -4.41
N ALA A 76 13.42 2.28 -3.69
CA ALA A 76 14.49 3.15 -4.19
C ALA A 76 15.21 2.51 -5.40
N GLN A 77 15.43 1.19 -5.34
CA GLN A 77 15.96 0.43 -6.46
C GLN A 77 15.01 0.46 -7.66
N ALA A 78 13.71 0.18 -7.44
CA ALA A 78 12.69 0.20 -8.48
C ALA A 78 12.60 1.57 -9.18
N LEU A 79 12.71 2.66 -8.42
CA LEU A 79 12.79 4.02 -8.96
C LEU A 79 14.05 4.22 -9.82
N SER A 80 15.21 3.75 -9.34
CA SER A 80 16.51 3.92 -10.01
C SER A 80 16.59 3.20 -11.35
N ILE A 81 16.01 2.00 -11.45
CA ILE A 81 15.99 1.21 -12.69
C ILE A 81 14.73 1.46 -13.54
N ARG A 82 13.84 2.35 -13.09
CA ARG A 82 12.54 2.62 -13.71
C ARG A 82 11.75 1.33 -13.97
N GLU A 83 11.67 0.51 -12.93
CA GLU A 83 10.98 -0.77 -12.97
C GLU A 83 9.47 -0.57 -13.09
N GLU A 84 8.83 -1.37 -13.95
CA GLU A 84 7.38 -1.49 -14.01
C GLU A 84 6.89 -2.32 -12.82
N ILE A 85 5.90 -1.78 -12.11
CA ILE A 85 5.34 -2.38 -10.92
C ILE A 85 3.84 -2.63 -11.06
N ASN A 86 3.41 -3.73 -10.46
CA ASN A 86 2.01 -4.05 -10.24
C ASN A 86 1.71 -3.93 -8.76
N ARG A 87 0.62 -3.26 -8.42
CA ARG A 87 0.19 -3.04 -7.04
C ARG A 87 -1.28 -3.40 -6.86
N ILE A 88 -1.57 -4.04 -5.74
CA ILE A 88 -2.92 -4.27 -5.26
C ILE A 88 -3.05 -3.61 -3.88
N ILE A 89 -4.09 -2.80 -3.71
CA ILE A 89 -4.44 -2.15 -2.44
C ILE A 89 -5.81 -2.67 -2.01
N ILE A 90 -5.94 -3.09 -0.77
CA ILE A 90 -7.17 -3.61 -0.17
C ILE A 90 -7.52 -2.74 1.02
N PHE A 91 -8.73 -2.20 1.04
CA PHE A 91 -9.28 -1.41 2.14
C PHE A 91 -10.31 -2.22 2.92
N TYR A 92 -10.13 -2.26 4.24
CA TYR A 92 -11.05 -2.89 5.17
C TYR A 92 -11.89 -1.81 5.87
N PRO A 93 -13.19 -1.72 5.61
CA PRO A 93 -14.05 -0.76 6.29
C PRO A 93 -14.17 -1.10 7.78
N ALA A 94 -14.07 -0.09 8.63
CA ALA A 94 -14.27 -0.22 10.06
C ALA A 94 -15.75 -0.38 10.38
N LEU A 95 -16.21 -1.62 10.55
CA LEU A 95 -17.61 -1.92 10.84
C LEU A 95 -17.87 -2.11 12.34
N PRO A 96 -19.09 -1.78 12.80
CA PRO A 96 -19.61 -2.27 14.05
C PRO A 96 -19.64 -3.81 14.07
N PHE A 97 -19.43 -4.41 15.24
CA PHE A 97 -19.45 -5.86 15.44
C PHE A 97 -20.65 -6.53 14.76
N GLY A 98 -20.39 -7.62 14.01
CA GLY A 98 -21.42 -8.47 13.41
C GLY A 98 -21.86 -8.10 11.99
N LYS A 99 -21.29 -7.08 11.35
CA LYS A 99 -21.49 -6.81 9.92
C LYS A 99 -20.27 -7.23 9.11
N LEU A 100 -20.49 -8.06 8.10
CA LEU A 100 -19.50 -8.37 7.06
C LEU A 100 -19.76 -7.42 5.89
N GLU A 101 -18.80 -6.56 5.56
CA GLU A 101 -18.80 -5.81 4.30
C GLU A 101 -17.63 -6.29 3.44
N LYS A 102 -17.84 -6.30 2.14
CA LYS A 102 -16.82 -6.71 1.18
C LYS A 102 -15.68 -5.68 1.23
N PRO A 103 -14.42 -6.11 1.35
CA PRO A 103 -13.29 -5.18 1.30
C PRO A 103 -13.28 -4.47 -0.05
N TYR A 104 -12.73 -3.27 -0.18
CA TYR A 104 -12.63 -2.58 -1.47
C TYR A 104 -11.22 -2.71 -2.02
N SER A 105 -11.06 -3.04 -3.30
CA SER A 105 -9.73 -3.27 -3.90
C SER A 105 -9.41 -2.32 -5.06
N ILE A 106 -8.17 -1.86 -5.10
CA ILE A 106 -7.63 -1.06 -6.20
C ILE A 106 -6.42 -1.81 -6.76
N SER A 107 -6.44 -2.08 -8.06
CA SER A 107 -5.27 -2.61 -8.76
C SER A 107 -4.70 -1.56 -9.71
N ILE A 108 -3.38 -1.40 -9.64
CA ILE A 108 -2.60 -0.52 -10.49
C ILE A 108 -1.61 -1.43 -11.20
N ASN A 109 -1.71 -1.46 -12.53
CA ASN A 109 -0.84 -2.27 -13.37
C ASN A 109 0.08 -1.35 -14.18
N ASP A 110 1.29 -1.83 -14.45
CA ASP A 110 2.30 -1.12 -15.26
C ASP A 110 2.59 0.30 -14.73
N GLY A 111 2.62 0.44 -13.40
CA GLY A 111 2.97 1.66 -12.71
C GLY A 111 4.48 1.90 -12.70
N ILE A 112 4.90 3.16 -12.66
CA ILE A 112 6.31 3.53 -12.44
C ILE A 112 6.42 4.52 -11.29
N PHE A 113 7.47 4.38 -10.48
CA PHE A 113 7.78 5.39 -9.49
C PHE A 113 8.29 6.67 -10.16
N ALA A 114 7.78 7.81 -9.71
CA ALA A 114 8.14 9.11 -10.24
C ALA A 114 9.03 9.88 -9.27
N ASP A 115 8.75 9.77 -7.97
CA ASP A 115 9.53 10.38 -6.92
C ASP A 115 9.52 9.53 -5.64
N LEU A 116 10.61 9.59 -4.89
CA LEU A 116 10.74 8.97 -3.58
C LEU A 116 11.38 9.99 -2.64
N THR A 117 10.62 10.41 -1.64
CA THR A 117 11.07 11.33 -0.62
C THR A 117 11.19 10.60 0.73
N LEU A 118 12.34 10.71 1.37
CA LEU A 118 12.59 10.15 2.71
C LEU A 118 12.68 11.29 3.71
N GLU A 119 11.74 11.33 4.65
CA GLU A 119 11.72 12.31 5.73
C GLU A 119 12.12 11.67 7.05
N ILE A 120 13.14 12.23 7.69
CA ILE A 120 13.58 11.84 9.02
C ILE A 120 13.35 13.05 9.94
N PRO A 121 12.35 13.01 10.84
CA PRO A 121 12.09 14.12 11.74
C PRO A 121 13.28 14.36 12.69
N HIS A 122 13.54 15.63 13.01
CA HIS A 122 14.59 15.99 13.95
C HIS A 122 14.20 15.58 15.38
N ALA A 123 15.01 14.71 15.99
CA ALA A 123 14.70 14.03 17.26
C ALA A 123 14.40 14.97 18.45
N ILE A 124 14.85 16.23 18.41
CA ILE A 124 14.68 17.20 19.51
C ILE A 124 13.32 17.92 19.43
N LEU A 125 12.75 18.10 18.24
CA LEU A 125 11.55 18.92 18.02
C LEU A 125 10.25 18.11 18.10
N LEU A 126 10.34 16.78 18.00
CA LEU A 126 9.19 15.88 17.87
C LEU A 126 9.32 14.71 18.86
N HIS A 127 9.46 15.04 20.15
CA HIS A 127 9.65 14.07 21.26
C HIS A 127 8.48 13.08 21.42
N ASP A 128 7.27 13.45 20.97
CA ASP A 128 6.07 12.60 21.03
C ASP A 128 5.93 11.64 19.83
N LEU A 129 6.76 11.80 18.79
CA LEU A 129 6.85 10.83 17.72
C LEU A 129 7.82 9.73 18.14
N GLN A 130 7.35 8.48 18.13
CA GLN A 130 8.19 7.33 18.45
C GLN A 130 9.47 7.37 17.60
N PRO A 131 10.66 7.02 18.16
CA PRO A 131 11.96 7.10 17.46
C PRO A 131 12.03 6.29 16.14
N GLN A 132 11.06 5.39 15.94
CA GLN A 132 10.81 4.63 14.71
C GLN A 132 10.02 5.36 13.60
N ASN A 133 9.60 6.62 13.78
CA ASN A 133 8.80 7.38 12.81
C ASN A 133 9.64 7.97 11.68
N ARG A 134 10.40 7.13 10.98
CA ARG A 134 10.95 7.49 9.66
C ARG A 134 9.86 7.24 8.64
N SER A 135 9.38 8.28 7.97
CA SER A 135 8.37 8.17 6.92
C SER A 135 9.04 8.32 5.56
N SER A 136 8.81 7.35 4.68
CA SER A 136 9.11 7.49 3.25
C SER A 136 7.80 7.78 2.52
N SER A 137 7.72 8.92 1.86
CA SER A 137 6.67 9.23 0.89
C SER A 137 7.13 8.79 -0.50
N VAL A 138 6.27 8.06 -1.18
CA VAL A 138 6.53 7.54 -2.53
C VAL A 138 5.46 8.14 -3.42
N ILE A 139 5.87 8.85 -4.47
CA ILE A 139 4.97 9.38 -5.49
C ILE A 139 5.12 8.50 -6.73
N GLU A 140 4.01 7.92 -7.14
CA GLU A 140 3.96 7.04 -8.30
C GLU A 140 3.16 7.67 -9.42
N ILE A 141 3.62 7.50 -10.66
CA ILE A 141 2.84 7.80 -11.85
C ILE A 141 2.40 6.46 -12.45
N SER A 142 1.12 6.14 -12.30
CA SER A 142 0.51 5.04 -13.05
C SER A 142 0.44 5.43 -14.53
N ARG A 143 0.98 4.59 -15.41
CA ARG A 143 0.81 4.72 -16.88
C ARG A 143 -0.23 3.77 -17.45
N GLY A 144 -0.61 2.75 -16.69
CA GLY A 144 -1.62 1.76 -17.07
C GLY A 144 -3.02 2.11 -16.57
N PRO A 145 -4.05 1.34 -16.99
CA PRO A 145 -5.39 1.49 -16.46
C PRO A 145 -5.42 1.15 -14.97
N THR A 146 -5.78 2.12 -14.12
CA THR A 146 -6.11 1.84 -12.72
C THR A 146 -7.49 1.18 -12.68
N ILE A 147 -7.55 -0.09 -12.31
CA ILE A 147 -8.81 -0.84 -12.19
C ILE A 147 -9.26 -0.75 -10.73
N LEU A 148 -10.37 -0.04 -10.53
CA LEU A 148 -11.10 -0.02 -9.26
C LEU A 148 -12.06 -1.20 -9.26
N GLN A 149 -11.83 -2.18 -8.39
CA GLN A 149 -12.68 -3.35 -8.29
C GLN A 149 -13.26 -3.45 -6.88
N VAL A 150 -14.58 -3.46 -6.80
CA VAL A 150 -15.26 -4.01 -5.63
C VAL A 150 -15.17 -5.54 -5.78
N PRO A 151 -14.48 -6.26 -4.89
CA PRO A 151 -14.39 -7.70 -5.00
C PRO A 151 -15.79 -8.31 -4.90
N ALA A 152 -16.07 -9.22 -5.84
CA ALA A 152 -16.95 -10.35 -5.57
C ALA A 152 -16.35 -11.16 -4.39
N ASP A 153 -17.23 -11.81 -3.64
CA ASP A 153 -16.95 -12.46 -2.35
C ASP A 153 -15.54 -13.05 -2.23
N ILE A 154 -14.70 -12.45 -1.37
CA ILE A 154 -13.50 -13.13 -0.91
C ILE A 154 -14.01 -14.25 0.00
N ALA A 155 -14.10 -15.45 -0.55
CA ALA A 155 -14.25 -16.66 0.23
C ALA A 155 -13.02 -16.77 1.13
N HIS A 156 -13.12 -16.19 2.33
CA HIS A 156 -12.31 -16.66 3.43
C HIS A 156 -12.59 -18.16 3.53
N GLY A 157 -11.55 -18.96 3.29
CA GLY A 157 -11.59 -20.39 3.49
C GLY A 157 -12.26 -20.67 4.81
N GLU A 158 -13.39 -21.34 4.72
CA GLU A 158 -14.09 -21.99 5.81
C GLU A 158 -13.09 -22.96 6.44
N ILE A 159 -12.35 -22.49 7.45
CA ILE A 159 -11.82 -23.38 8.47
C ILE A 159 -13.04 -23.79 9.31
N THR A 160 -13.77 -24.77 8.78
CA THR A 160 -14.67 -25.60 9.56
C THR A 160 -13.84 -26.30 10.63
N ASN A 161 -13.74 -25.67 11.79
CA ASN A 161 -13.38 -26.37 13.00
C ASN A 161 -14.64 -27.13 13.46
N GLU A 162 -14.90 -28.27 12.82
CA GLU A 162 -15.83 -29.25 13.35
C GLU A 162 -15.18 -29.97 14.53
N ALA A 163 -15.94 -30.04 15.61
CA ALA A 163 -15.60 -30.66 16.87
C ALA A 163 -15.34 -32.17 16.74
N HIS A 164 -14.28 -32.65 17.40
CA HIS A 164 -14.34 -33.73 18.39
C HIS A 164 -13.05 -33.81 19.21
#